data_AF-I4GS42-F1
#
_entry.id   AF-I4GS42-F1
#
_cell.length_a   1.000
_cell.length_b   1.000
_cell.length_c   1.000
_cell.angle_alpha   90.00
_cell.angle_beta   90.00
_cell.angle_gamma   90.00
#
_symmetry.space_group_name_H-M   'P 1'
#
loop_
_entity.id
_entity.type
_entity.pdbx_description
1 polymer ?
#
loop_
_entity_poly.entity_id
_entity_poly.type
_entity_poly.pdbx_seq_one_letter_code
_entity_poly.pdbx_strand_id
1 'polypeptide(L)'
;MKTIVNYHVIDPKNIGDLFSSPVHYFEFPGYEVIKRDIRTLDKSSAPEDSESFLNHHAIVGGGGLMFDRFLHNFQRLQAGKNGNSLILWGAGQQSYNFKNSGDNFSPYNASNFDYKPYLTDFNLTGIRDYNQGYDWVPCVSCMDKAFDNDYSIQHDFVVFSHKKFQIKIDSFPRMTNEDNNFEKIISFLASGETILTSSFHGAYWGTLLGRKVLAFPFTSKFLTLKHPVAMYTGIRWKNSKREIKILGKTLYPRFNESKFLCSTDNWRSHLKSCQSYPESLSECRNRNNWFYQQVMNHLRELS
;
A
#
# COMPACT_ATOMS: atom_id res chain seq x y z
N MET A 1 -18.56 -11.61 24.28
CA MET A 1 -17.35 -10.79 24.03
C MET A 1 -17.63 -9.98 22.77
N LYS A 2 -17.31 -8.67 22.75
CA LYS A 2 -17.50 -7.87 21.53
C LYS A 2 -16.42 -8.23 20.52
N THR A 3 -16.72 -8.21 19.24
CA THR A 3 -15.78 -8.62 18.19
C THR A 3 -15.41 -7.45 17.30
N ILE A 4 -14.12 -7.35 16.95
CA ILE A 4 -13.59 -6.50 15.89
C ILE A 4 -13.07 -7.40 14.79
N VAL A 5 -13.51 -7.16 13.55
CA VAL A 5 -12.93 -7.81 12.37
C VAL A 5 -12.12 -6.78 11.59
N ASN A 6 -10.83 -7.03 11.42
CA ASN A 6 -10.00 -6.25 10.49
C ASN A 6 -10.03 -6.88 9.09
N TYR A 7 -10.57 -6.12 8.13
CA TYR A 7 -10.59 -6.45 6.72
C TYR A 7 -9.42 -5.76 6.00
N HIS A 8 -8.46 -6.56 5.55
CA HIS A 8 -7.30 -6.10 4.76
C HIS A 8 -6.90 -7.15 3.74
N VAL A 9 -5.94 -6.86 2.85
CA VAL A 9 -5.41 -7.88 1.94
C VAL A 9 -4.39 -8.76 2.68
N ILE A 10 -4.66 -10.06 2.76
CA ILE A 10 -3.74 -11.06 3.32
C ILE A 10 -3.05 -11.79 2.17
N ASP A 11 -1.95 -11.23 1.65
CA ASP A 11 -1.15 -11.86 0.58
C ASP A 11 0.26 -12.23 1.10
N PRO A 12 0.56 -13.52 1.35
CA PRO A 12 1.89 -13.94 1.80
C PRO A 12 2.99 -13.70 0.74
N LYS A 13 2.61 -13.43 -0.51
CA LYS A 13 3.52 -13.03 -1.59
C LYS A 13 3.58 -11.50 -1.77
N ASN A 14 3.00 -10.71 -0.88
CA ASN A 14 3.13 -9.25 -0.88
C ASN A 14 3.20 -8.76 0.57
N ILE A 15 4.42 -8.68 1.08
CA ILE A 15 4.69 -8.31 2.47
C ILE A 15 4.07 -6.98 2.89
N GLY A 16 4.00 -6.03 1.94
CA GLY A 16 3.42 -4.72 2.20
C GLY A 16 1.92 -4.77 2.44
N ASP A 17 1.19 -5.62 1.70
CA ASP A 17 -0.23 -5.83 1.97
C ASP A 17 -0.42 -6.57 3.30
N LEU A 18 0.42 -7.57 3.56
CA LEU A 18 0.38 -8.39 4.77
C LEU A 18 0.59 -7.56 6.05
N PHE A 19 1.59 -6.69 6.10
CA PHE A 19 2.00 -5.92 7.30
C PHE A 19 1.27 -4.57 7.45
N SER A 20 0.26 -4.30 6.61
CA SER A 20 -0.49 -3.04 6.64
C SER A 20 -1.70 -3.06 7.59
N SER A 21 -1.89 -4.13 8.35
CA SER A 21 -3.00 -4.31 9.28
C SER A 21 -2.75 -3.62 10.63
N PRO A 22 -3.65 -2.75 11.11
CA PRO A 22 -3.44 -2.05 12.38
C PRO A 22 -3.48 -2.99 13.59
N VAL A 23 -4.20 -4.11 13.49
CA VAL A 23 -4.29 -5.10 14.57
C VAL A 23 -3.01 -5.95 14.73
N HIS A 24 -1.97 -5.69 13.94
CA HIS A 24 -0.63 -6.23 14.19
C HIS A 24 0.13 -5.44 15.25
N TYR A 25 -0.23 -4.17 15.45
CA TYR A 25 0.56 -3.22 16.24
C TYR A 25 -0.22 -2.57 17.37
N PHE A 26 -1.55 -2.66 17.34
CA PHE A 26 -2.43 -2.12 18.37
C PHE A 26 -3.29 -3.23 18.98
N GLU A 27 -3.40 -3.20 20.30
CA GLU A 27 -4.30 -4.05 21.06
C GLU A 27 -5.69 -3.41 21.15
N PHE A 28 -6.73 -4.21 21.34
CA PHE A 28 -8.09 -3.72 21.53
C PHE A 28 -8.69 -4.38 22.78
N PRO A 29 -8.33 -3.90 23.99
CA PRO A 29 -8.78 -4.52 25.25
C PRO A 29 -10.31 -4.63 25.32
N GLY A 30 -10.80 -5.81 25.73
CA GLY A 30 -12.23 -6.10 25.81
C GLY A 30 -12.87 -6.58 24.49
N TYR A 31 -12.11 -6.64 23.40
CA TYR A 31 -12.57 -7.12 22.11
C TYR A 31 -11.83 -8.39 21.68
N GLU A 32 -12.55 -9.32 21.06
CA GLU A 32 -11.95 -10.38 20.26
C GLU A 32 -11.59 -9.81 18.89
N VAL A 33 -10.34 -9.95 18.47
CA VAL A 33 -9.86 -9.37 17.21
C VAL A 33 -9.59 -10.46 16.18
N ILE A 34 -10.30 -10.40 15.05
CA ILE A 34 -10.20 -11.36 13.95
C ILE A 34 -9.67 -10.66 12.71
N LYS A 35 -8.68 -11.25 12.03
CA LYS A 35 -8.24 -10.79 10.71
C LYS A 35 -8.99 -11.54 9.63
N ARG A 36 -9.49 -10.83 8.62
CA ARG A 36 -10.09 -11.43 7.43
C ARG A 36 -9.53 -10.79 6.17
N ASP A 37 -9.30 -11.63 5.17
CA ASP A 37 -8.92 -11.17 3.85
C ASP A 37 -10.14 -10.50 3.19
N ILE A 38 -10.04 -9.21 2.88
CA ILE A 38 -11.14 -8.46 2.27
C ILE A 38 -11.63 -9.12 0.96
N ARG A 39 -10.74 -9.82 0.23
CA ARG A 39 -11.06 -10.54 -1.03
C ARG A 39 -12.04 -11.70 -0.83
N THR A 40 -12.25 -12.18 0.39
CA THR A 40 -13.21 -13.27 0.64
C THR A 40 -14.65 -12.76 0.68
N LEU A 41 -14.87 -11.45 0.82
CA LEU A 41 -16.22 -10.87 0.81
C LEU A 41 -16.91 -11.04 -0.54
N ASP A 42 -16.18 -11.06 -1.65
CA ASP A 42 -16.79 -11.26 -2.99
C ASP A 42 -17.35 -12.67 -3.21
N LYS A 43 -16.96 -13.63 -2.37
CA LYS A 43 -17.32 -15.05 -2.54
C LYS A 43 -18.57 -15.47 -1.77
N SER A 44 -19.10 -14.62 -0.89
CA SER A 44 -20.37 -14.87 -0.22
C SER A 44 -21.52 -14.24 -1.00
N SER A 45 -22.74 -14.78 -0.88
CA SER A 45 -23.96 -14.08 -1.35
C SER A 45 -24.07 -12.73 -0.66
N ALA A 46 -24.47 -11.67 -1.37
CA ALA A 46 -24.72 -10.37 -0.74
C ALA A 46 -25.75 -10.54 0.39
N PRO A 47 -25.69 -9.73 1.47
CA PRO A 47 -26.77 -9.62 2.43
C PRO A 47 -28.08 -9.28 1.69
N GLU A 48 -28.94 -10.27 1.43
CA GLU A 48 -30.25 -10.04 0.79
C GLU A 48 -31.27 -9.51 1.81
N ASP A 49 -31.08 -9.85 3.09
CA ASP A 49 -32.02 -9.56 4.18
C ASP A 49 -31.35 -9.01 5.44
N SER A 50 -32.13 -8.29 6.25
CA SER A 50 -31.79 -7.68 7.53
C SER A 50 -31.35 -8.65 8.64
N GLU A 51 -31.24 -9.95 8.39
CA GLU A 51 -30.68 -10.91 9.36
C GLU A 51 -29.22 -11.26 9.07
N SER A 52 -28.67 -10.80 7.94
CA SER A 52 -27.31 -11.10 7.49
C SER A 52 -26.29 -9.98 7.77
N PHE A 53 -26.65 -9.07 8.67
CA PHE A 53 -25.80 -7.95 9.07
C PHE A 53 -24.48 -8.40 9.69
N LEU A 54 -23.48 -7.52 9.64
CA LEU A 54 -22.28 -7.67 10.43
C LEU A 54 -22.69 -7.62 11.90
N ASN A 55 -22.33 -8.64 12.68
CA ASN A 55 -22.51 -8.67 14.14
C ASN A 55 -21.21 -8.30 14.88
N HIS A 56 -20.40 -7.44 14.27
CA HIS A 56 -19.08 -7.02 14.78
C HIS A 56 -18.71 -5.63 14.28
N HIS A 57 -17.83 -4.93 14.99
CA HIS A 57 -17.21 -3.72 14.49
C HIS A 57 -16.19 -4.08 13.41
N ALA A 58 -16.12 -3.31 12.33
CA ALA A 58 -15.21 -3.55 11.22
C ALA A 58 -14.14 -2.45 11.15
N ILE A 59 -12.88 -2.86 11.15
CA ILE A 59 -11.75 -1.99 10.76
C ILE A 59 -11.34 -2.39 9.35
N VAL A 60 -11.59 -1.52 8.38
CA VAL A 60 -11.21 -1.73 6.98
C VAL A 60 -9.94 -0.94 6.73
N GLY A 61 -8.87 -1.58 6.26
CA GLY A 61 -7.67 -0.79 6.06
C GLY A 61 -6.38 -1.55 5.91
N GLY A 62 -5.33 -0.78 5.68
CA GLY A 62 -4.04 -1.27 5.21
C GLY A 62 -3.98 -1.37 3.69
N GLY A 63 -3.10 -0.58 3.07
CA GLY A 63 -2.77 -0.71 1.65
C GLY A 63 -3.70 0.01 0.67
N GLY A 64 -3.55 -0.30 -0.62
CA GLY A 64 -4.31 0.35 -1.69
C GLY A 64 -5.63 -0.36 -1.93
N LEU A 65 -6.66 -0.01 -1.18
CA LEU A 65 -7.96 -0.68 -1.23
C LEU A 65 -9.04 0.13 -1.98
N MET A 66 -8.82 1.40 -2.28
CA MET A 66 -9.83 2.22 -2.96
C MET A 66 -9.59 2.21 -4.48
N PHE A 67 -10.17 1.22 -5.16
CA PHE A 67 -10.24 1.09 -6.61
C PHE A 67 -11.25 0.00 -6.98
N ASP A 68 -11.64 -0.05 -8.26
CA ASP A 68 -12.79 -0.85 -8.74
C ASP A 68 -12.81 -2.30 -8.26
N ARG A 69 -11.63 -2.92 -8.11
CA ARG A 69 -11.50 -4.30 -7.62
C ARG A 69 -12.15 -4.53 -6.26
N PHE A 70 -12.09 -3.54 -5.36
CA PHE A 70 -12.57 -3.67 -3.98
C PHE A 70 -13.86 -2.89 -3.71
N LEU A 71 -14.37 -2.15 -4.70
CA LEU A 71 -15.56 -1.32 -4.52
C LEU A 71 -16.74 -2.13 -3.99
N HIS A 72 -16.97 -3.32 -4.55
CA HIS A 72 -18.03 -4.21 -4.07
C HIS A 72 -17.82 -4.65 -2.62
N ASN A 73 -16.58 -4.96 -2.21
CA ASN A 73 -16.27 -5.34 -0.83
C ASN A 73 -16.58 -4.20 0.16
N PHE A 74 -16.28 -2.95 -0.21
CA PHE A 74 -16.66 -1.78 0.60
C PHE A 74 -18.18 -1.64 0.71
N GLN A 75 -18.89 -1.71 -0.41
CA GLN A 75 -20.35 -1.61 -0.45
C GLN A 75 -21.04 -2.69 0.39
N ARG A 76 -20.48 -3.91 0.44
CA ARG A 76 -21.00 -4.97 1.31
C ARG A 76 -20.82 -4.68 2.79
N LEU A 77 -19.68 -4.12 3.18
CA LEU A 77 -19.44 -3.73 4.57
C LEU A 77 -20.35 -2.57 4.99
N GLN A 78 -20.61 -1.64 4.07
CA GLN A 78 -21.55 -0.53 4.27
C GLN A 78 -22.99 -1.04 4.42
N ALA A 79 -23.46 -1.88 3.48
CA ALA A 79 -24.80 -2.45 3.52
C ALA A 79 -25.03 -3.38 4.73
N GLY A 80 -23.99 -4.08 5.17
CA GLY A 80 -24.03 -4.96 6.34
C GLY A 80 -23.99 -4.22 7.68
N LYS A 81 -23.84 -2.90 7.70
CA LYS A 81 -23.74 -2.11 8.94
C LYS A 81 -25.09 -2.06 9.66
N ASN A 82 -25.16 -2.63 10.86
CA ASN A 82 -26.35 -2.56 11.72
C ASN A 82 -25.95 -2.23 13.17
N GLY A 83 -25.89 -0.94 13.51
CA GLY A 83 -25.43 -0.45 14.81
C GLY A 83 -23.93 -0.63 15.10
N ASN A 84 -23.23 -1.46 14.33
CA ASN A 84 -21.79 -1.66 14.43
C ASN A 84 -20.98 -0.54 13.79
N SER A 85 -19.76 -0.34 14.30
CA SER A 85 -18.83 0.65 13.75
C SER A 85 -18.19 0.15 12.47
N LEU A 86 -18.12 1.03 11.47
CA LEU A 86 -17.29 0.86 10.30
C LEU A 86 -16.18 1.92 10.33
N ILE A 87 -14.93 1.47 10.46
CA ILE A 87 -13.76 2.33 10.69
C ILE A 87 -12.76 2.11 9.56
N LEU A 88 -12.31 3.18 8.92
CA LEU A 88 -11.30 3.11 7.87
C LEU A 88 -9.94 3.50 8.43
N TRP A 89 -8.93 2.65 8.26
CA TRP A 89 -7.59 2.89 8.80
C TRP A 89 -6.50 2.72 7.75
N GLY A 90 -5.99 3.83 7.21
CA GLY A 90 -4.82 3.85 6.33
C GLY A 90 -5.03 3.16 4.98
N ALA A 91 -6.29 2.99 4.56
CA ALA A 91 -6.62 2.66 3.17
C ALA A 91 -6.39 3.90 2.28
N GLY A 92 -6.16 3.67 0.98
CA GLY A 92 -6.08 4.76 0.02
C GLY A 92 -6.28 4.30 -1.41
N GLN A 93 -6.32 5.27 -2.31
CA GLN A 93 -6.57 5.08 -3.74
C GLN A 93 -5.51 4.24 -4.44
N GLN A 94 -5.92 3.58 -5.52
CA GLN A 94 -5.03 2.87 -6.44
C GLN A 94 -5.57 2.93 -7.87
N SER A 95 -5.15 3.94 -8.63
CA SER A 95 -5.40 4.01 -10.06
C SER A 95 -4.20 3.52 -10.86
N TYR A 96 -4.45 2.62 -11.82
CA TYR A 96 -3.47 2.19 -12.83
C TYR A 96 -3.59 2.99 -14.13
N ASN A 97 -4.57 3.91 -14.22
CA ASN A 97 -4.76 4.80 -15.38
C ASN A 97 -3.69 5.90 -15.45
N PHE A 98 -2.53 5.68 -14.83
CA PHE A 98 -1.31 6.45 -15.01
C PHE A 98 -0.78 6.16 -16.43
N LYS A 99 -1.42 6.75 -17.44
CA LYS A 99 -0.98 6.67 -18.82
C LYS A 99 0.27 7.54 -18.99
N ASN A 100 1.43 6.97 -18.67
CA ASN A 100 2.71 7.42 -19.22
C ASN A 100 2.94 6.79 -20.61
N SER A 101 1.92 6.85 -21.48
CA SER A 101 2.05 6.51 -22.89
C SER A 101 2.38 7.78 -23.64
N GLY A 102 3.44 7.74 -24.43
CA GLY A 102 3.92 8.87 -25.25
C GLY A 102 2.79 9.60 -25.98
N ASP A 103 3.02 10.90 -26.09
CA ASP A 103 2.36 11.88 -26.95
C ASP A 103 1.08 12.58 -26.46
N ASN A 104 0.47 12.19 -25.33
CA ASN A 104 -0.55 13.06 -24.68
C ASN A 104 -0.57 12.86 -23.16
N PHE A 105 0.16 13.74 -22.46
CA PHE A 105 0.27 13.78 -21.01
C PHE A 105 -1.03 14.38 -20.42
N SER A 106 -1.95 13.54 -19.96
CA SER A 106 -2.91 13.98 -18.95
C SER A 106 -2.30 13.63 -17.60
N PRO A 107 -1.76 14.61 -16.84
CA PRO A 107 -1.25 14.31 -15.50
C PRO A 107 -2.44 13.80 -14.70
N TYR A 108 -2.38 12.55 -14.26
CA TYR A 108 -3.36 12.05 -13.30
C TYR A 108 -3.32 12.98 -12.09
N ASN A 109 -4.37 13.79 -11.92
CA ASN A 109 -4.53 14.61 -10.74
C ASN A 109 -5.12 13.73 -9.65
N ALA A 110 -4.33 13.46 -8.61
CA ALA A 110 -4.77 12.64 -7.48
C ALA A 110 -6.07 13.17 -6.85
N SER A 111 -6.31 14.48 -6.93
CA SER A 111 -7.53 15.14 -6.45
C SER A 111 -8.80 14.78 -7.24
N ASN A 112 -8.68 14.11 -8.39
CA ASN A 112 -9.84 13.67 -9.19
C ASN A 112 -10.37 12.29 -8.78
N PHE A 113 -9.73 11.62 -7.83
CA PHE A 113 -10.24 10.34 -7.34
C PHE A 113 -11.52 10.55 -6.52
N ASP A 114 -12.62 9.89 -6.91
CA ASP A 114 -13.85 9.94 -6.13
C ASP A 114 -13.77 8.95 -4.96
N TYR A 115 -13.53 9.47 -3.77
CA TYR A 115 -13.49 8.68 -2.54
C TYR A 115 -14.87 8.30 -2.03
N LYS A 116 -15.93 9.02 -2.42
CA LYS A 116 -17.27 8.86 -1.83
C LYS A 116 -17.77 7.41 -1.84
N PRO A 117 -17.67 6.64 -2.95
CA PRO A 117 -18.16 5.26 -2.98
C PRO A 117 -17.50 4.33 -1.94
N TYR A 118 -16.29 4.67 -1.47
CA TYR A 118 -15.54 3.88 -0.49
C TYR A 118 -15.73 4.37 0.95
N LEU A 119 -16.29 5.56 1.16
CA LEU A 119 -16.31 6.22 2.46
C LEU A 119 -17.72 6.39 3.04
N THR A 120 -18.77 6.12 2.25
CA THR A 120 -20.16 6.10 2.71
C THR A 120 -20.28 5.24 3.98
N ASP A 121 -21.04 5.71 4.97
CA ASP A 121 -21.35 5.04 6.23
C ASP A 121 -20.17 4.68 7.15
N PHE A 122 -18.94 5.15 6.87
CA PHE A 122 -17.85 5.02 7.83
C PHE A 122 -18.05 5.99 9.00
N ASN A 123 -17.91 5.47 10.23
CA ASN A 123 -18.00 6.25 11.47
C ASN A 123 -16.72 7.05 11.73
N LEU A 124 -15.57 6.48 11.38
CA LEU A 124 -14.25 7.11 11.48
C LEU A 124 -13.45 6.82 10.22
N THR A 125 -12.83 7.85 9.67
CA THR A 125 -12.15 7.77 8.37
C THR A 125 -10.74 8.32 8.46
N GLY A 126 -9.75 7.43 8.44
CA GLY A 126 -8.34 7.78 8.28
C GLY A 126 -7.80 7.20 6.97
N ILE A 127 -7.37 8.06 6.04
CA ILE A 127 -6.87 7.62 4.72
C ILE A 127 -5.37 7.87 4.59
N ARG A 128 -4.69 7.00 3.84
CA ARG A 128 -3.24 7.12 3.60
C ARG A 128 -2.88 8.28 2.69
N ASP A 129 -3.83 8.70 1.86
CA ASP A 129 -3.59 9.72 0.83
C ASP A 129 -3.61 11.12 1.44
N TYR A 130 -2.49 11.83 1.33
CA TYR A 130 -2.31 13.13 1.97
C TYR A 130 -3.03 14.26 1.22
N ASN A 131 -3.55 15.23 1.98
CA ASN A 131 -4.18 16.45 1.47
C ASN A 131 -5.35 16.20 0.50
N GLN A 132 -6.22 15.22 0.82
CA GLN A 132 -7.38 14.86 0.00
C GLN A 132 -8.73 15.24 0.67
N GLY A 133 -8.69 16.09 1.70
CA GLY A 133 -9.89 16.51 2.44
C GLY A 133 -10.35 15.55 3.54
N TYR A 134 -9.53 14.57 3.90
CA TYR A 134 -9.78 13.62 4.98
C TYR A 134 -8.60 13.56 5.94
N ASP A 135 -8.84 12.99 7.14
CA ASP A 135 -7.79 12.73 8.10
C ASP A 135 -6.72 11.81 7.50
N TRP A 136 -5.49 12.33 7.42
CA TRP A 136 -4.35 11.56 6.91
C TRP A 136 -3.91 10.52 7.94
N VAL A 137 -3.90 9.22 7.64
CA VAL A 137 -3.39 8.16 8.52
C VAL A 137 -2.49 7.26 7.68
N PRO A 138 -1.16 7.26 7.89
CA PRO A 138 -0.24 6.53 7.03
C PRO A 138 -0.31 5.02 7.29
N CYS A 139 0.36 4.25 6.44
CA CYS A 139 0.41 2.79 6.60
C CYS A 139 1.01 2.42 7.96
N VAL A 140 0.26 1.64 8.74
CA VAL A 140 0.58 1.29 10.13
C VAL A 140 1.83 0.45 10.29
N SER A 141 2.39 -0.10 9.20
CA SER A 141 3.70 -0.77 9.23
C SER A 141 4.83 0.10 9.80
N CYS A 142 4.69 1.44 9.87
CA CYS A 142 5.65 2.29 10.60
C CYS A 142 5.75 1.98 12.09
N MET A 143 4.78 1.28 12.67
CA MET A 143 4.80 0.86 14.08
C MET A 143 5.69 -0.35 14.33
N ASP A 144 6.19 -1.03 13.28
CA ASP A 144 7.03 -2.20 13.44
C ASP A 144 8.38 -1.85 14.08
N LYS A 145 8.87 -2.75 14.95
CA LYS A 145 10.15 -2.59 15.67
C LYS A 145 11.37 -2.71 14.76
N ALA A 146 11.23 -3.25 13.54
CA ALA A 146 12.32 -3.34 12.58
C ALA A 146 12.94 -1.96 12.29
N PHE A 147 12.15 -0.89 12.39
CA PHE A 147 12.63 0.48 12.21
C PHE A 147 13.44 1.03 13.39
N ASP A 148 13.50 0.34 14.53
CA ASP A 148 14.21 0.79 15.73
C ASP A 148 15.67 0.34 15.78
N ASN A 149 16.11 -0.47 14.82
CA ASN A 149 17.49 -0.93 14.76
C ASN A 149 18.42 0.14 14.17
N ASP A 150 19.67 0.15 14.65
CA ASP A 150 20.73 0.93 14.04
C ASP A 150 21.23 0.26 12.75
N TYR A 151 21.14 0.98 11.64
CA TYR A 151 21.56 0.50 10.32
C TYR A 151 22.67 1.34 9.71
N SER A 152 23.83 0.72 9.48
CA SER A 152 24.91 1.29 8.67
C SER A 152 24.59 1.23 7.19
N ILE A 153 24.90 2.30 6.45
CA ILE A 153 24.89 2.28 4.98
C ILE A 153 26.04 1.39 4.51
N GLN A 154 25.74 0.49 3.57
CA GLN A 154 26.69 -0.45 2.95
C GLN A 154 26.78 -0.27 1.43
N HIS A 155 25.78 0.36 0.82
CA HIS A 155 25.66 0.55 -0.61
C HIS A 155 25.19 1.97 -0.95
N ASP A 156 25.73 2.58 -2.00
CA ASP A 156 25.21 3.84 -2.53
C ASP A 156 23.76 3.69 -2.99
N PHE A 157 23.45 2.55 -3.62
CA PHE A 157 22.14 2.25 -4.19
C PHE A 157 21.70 0.82 -3.88
N VAL A 158 20.42 0.66 -3.53
CA VAL A 158 19.72 -0.63 -3.49
C VAL A 158 18.45 -0.56 -4.32
N VAL A 159 18.08 -1.66 -4.98
CA VAL A 159 16.90 -1.75 -5.84
C VAL A 159 15.81 -2.59 -5.17
N PHE A 160 14.71 -1.97 -4.77
CA PHE A 160 13.56 -2.67 -4.19
C PHE A 160 12.34 -2.60 -5.10
N SER A 161 11.97 -3.70 -5.73
CA SER A 161 10.88 -3.70 -6.73
C SER A 161 9.57 -4.26 -6.20
N HIS A 162 8.45 -3.78 -6.75
CA HIS A 162 7.22 -4.54 -6.70
C HIS A 162 7.37 -5.84 -7.54
N LYS A 163 6.87 -6.98 -7.04
CA LYS A 163 7.07 -8.32 -7.65
C LYS A 163 6.74 -8.37 -9.15
N LYS A 164 5.69 -7.64 -9.55
CA LYS A 164 5.25 -7.52 -10.95
C LYS A 164 5.93 -6.40 -11.75
N PHE A 165 6.41 -5.34 -11.13
CA PHE A 165 6.97 -4.16 -11.83
C PHE A 165 8.43 -4.04 -11.43
N GLN A 166 9.32 -4.72 -12.15
CA GLN A 166 10.71 -4.87 -11.72
C GLN A 166 11.63 -3.86 -12.41
N ILE A 167 12.43 -3.18 -11.61
CA ILE A 167 13.52 -2.32 -12.08
C ILE A 167 14.75 -3.21 -12.29
N LYS A 168 15.40 -3.05 -13.45
CA LYS A 168 16.67 -3.73 -13.74
C LYS A 168 17.75 -2.67 -13.92
N ILE A 169 18.60 -2.57 -12.92
CA ILE A 169 19.85 -1.82 -12.97
C ILE A 169 20.92 -2.81 -12.51
N ASP A 170 21.88 -3.06 -13.39
CA ASP A 170 22.96 -4.00 -13.10
C ASP A 170 23.93 -3.40 -12.07
N SER A 171 24.64 -4.26 -11.35
CA SER A 171 25.62 -3.92 -10.30
C SER A 171 25.08 -3.53 -8.92
N PHE A 172 23.76 -3.39 -8.72
CA PHE A 172 23.19 -3.09 -7.40
C PHE A 172 22.45 -4.27 -6.76
N PRO A 173 22.53 -4.42 -5.42
CA PRO A 173 21.70 -5.36 -4.68
C PRO A 173 20.22 -5.15 -4.97
N ARG A 174 19.48 -6.26 -5.09
CA ARG A 174 18.07 -6.23 -5.47
C ARG A 174 17.22 -7.13 -4.61
N MET A 175 16.03 -6.67 -4.27
CA MET A 175 15.00 -7.43 -3.57
C MET A 175 13.61 -7.03 -4.09
N THR A 176 12.60 -7.85 -3.84
CA THR A 176 11.21 -7.54 -4.16
C THR A 176 10.33 -7.64 -2.91
N ASN A 177 9.12 -7.07 -2.99
CA ASN A 177 8.10 -7.22 -1.95
C ASN A 177 7.47 -8.62 -1.88
N GLU A 178 8.00 -9.62 -2.59
CA GLU A 178 7.56 -11.02 -2.52
C GLU A 178 8.24 -11.79 -1.38
N ASP A 179 9.36 -11.30 -0.85
CA ASP A 179 9.99 -11.86 0.36
C ASP A 179 9.02 -11.71 1.54
N ASN A 180 8.96 -12.73 2.41
CA ASN A 180 8.01 -12.79 3.52
C ASN A 180 8.64 -12.41 4.87
N ASN A 181 9.93 -12.06 4.90
CA ASN A 181 10.62 -11.62 6.11
C ASN A 181 10.73 -10.09 6.13
N PHE A 182 9.88 -9.47 6.96
CA PHE A 182 9.80 -8.01 7.09
C PHE A 182 11.12 -7.40 7.60
N GLU A 183 11.71 -7.93 8.67
CA GLU A 183 12.97 -7.45 9.24
C GLU A 183 14.11 -7.48 8.21
N LYS A 184 14.19 -8.55 7.42
CA LYS A 184 15.15 -8.68 6.32
C LYS A 184 14.96 -7.61 5.24
N ILE A 185 13.71 -7.29 4.89
CA ILE A 185 13.41 -6.24 3.92
C ILE A 185 13.81 -4.87 4.47
N ILE A 186 13.47 -4.57 5.72
CA ILE A 186 13.85 -3.29 6.34
C ILE A 186 15.37 -3.16 6.43
N SER A 187 16.07 -4.21 6.84
CA SER A 187 17.55 -4.25 6.83
C SER A 187 18.12 -4.05 5.41
N PHE A 188 17.55 -4.70 4.39
CA PHE A 188 17.96 -4.51 3.00
C PHE A 188 17.79 -3.07 2.53
N LEU A 189 16.63 -2.46 2.78
CA LEU A 189 16.37 -1.06 2.42
C LEU A 189 17.33 -0.13 3.16
N ALA A 190 17.56 -0.38 4.45
CA ALA A 190 18.44 0.43 5.28
C ALA A 190 19.92 0.32 4.89
N SER A 191 20.34 -0.77 4.25
CA SER A 191 21.71 -0.92 3.74
C SER A 191 22.07 0.05 2.61
N GLY A 192 21.08 0.68 1.96
CA GLY A 192 21.30 1.66 0.89
C GLY A 192 21.28 3.11 1.38
N GLU A 193 22.16 3.97 0.86
CA GLU A 193 22.01 5.43 1.00
C GLU A 193 20.78 5.91 0.22
N THR A 194 20.64 5.42 -1.01
CA THR A 194 19.53 5.73 -1.91
C THR A 194 18.79 4.46 -2.33
N ILE A 195 17.46 4.48 -2.21
CA ILE A 195 16.58 3.38 -2.61
C ILE A 195 15.97 3.70 -3.97
N LEU A 196 16.19 2.82 -4.93
CA LEU A 196 15.54 2.84 -6.24
C LEU A 196 14.38 1.86 -6.19
N THR A 197 13.13 2.35 -6.32
CA THR A 197 11.98 1.49 -6.03
C THR A 197 10.79 1.70 -6.94
N SER A 198 10.16 0.60 -7.34
CA SER A 198 8.83 0.63 -7.97
C SER A 198 7.73 0.28 -6.97
N SER A 199 8.08 -0.07 -5.73
CA SER A 199 7.12 -0.45 -4.70
C SER A 199 6.67 0.77 -3.92
N PHE A 200 5.36 0.94 -3.73
CA PHE A 200 4.82 1.96 -2.80
C PHE A 200 5.44 1.80 -1.41
N HIS A 201 5.49 0.56 -0.91
CA HIS A 201 6.08 0.27 0.40
C HIS A 201 7.59 0.44 0.40
N GLY A 202 8.27 0.21 -0.71
CA GLY A 202 9.70 0.56 -0.83
C GLY A 202 9.94 2.05 -0.69
N ALA A 203 9.09 2.87 -1.31
CA ALA A 203 9.17 4.32 -1.17
C ALA A 203 8.83 4.76 0.25
N TYR A 204 7.73 4.25 0.80
CA TYR A 204 7.29 4.56 2.16
C TYR A 204 8.33 4.16 3.21
N TRP A 205 8.75 2.89 3.25
CA TRP A 205 9.72 2.40 4.25
C TRP A 205 11.11 3.01 4.06
N GLY A 206 11.53 3.28 2.82
CA GLY A 206 12.76 4.02 2.56
C GLY A 206 12.75 5.42 3.17
N THR A 207 11.62 6.12 3.04
CA THR A 207 11.40 7.41 3.70
C THR A 207 11.45 7.29 5.22
N LEU A 208 10.78 6.29 5.82
CA LEU A 208 10.80 6.06 7.27
C LEU A 208 12.22 5.80 7.81
N LEU A 209 13.08 5.15 7.02
CA LEU A 209 14.49 4.89 7.34
C LEU A 209 15.40 6.12 7.15
N GLY A 210 14.84 7.27 6.78
CA GLY A 210 15.59 8.48 6.47
C GLY A 210 16.48 8.35 5.23
N ARG A 211 16.19 7.42 4.32
CA ARG A 211 16.95 7.22 3.07
C ARG A 211 16.44 8.15 1.97
N LYS A 212 17.30 8.44 1.01
CA LYS A 212 16.90 9.07 -0.26
C LYS A 212 16.11 8.05 -1.07
N VAL A 213 15.05 8.47 -1.75
CA VAL A 213 14.21 7.56 -2.56
C VAL A 213 13.99 8.13 -3.96
N LEU A 214 14.27 7.30 -4.98
CA LEU A 214 13.81 7.50 -6.36
C LEU A 214 12.77 6.43 -6.71
N ALA A 215 11.52 6.87 -6.87
CA ALA A 215 10.40 6.01 -7.22
C ALA A 215 10.22 5.87 -8.73
N PHE A 216 9.88 4.66 -9.16
CA PHE A 216 9.49 4.28 -10.52
C PHE A 216 7.99 3.96 -10.51
N PRO A 217 7.12 4.98 -10.57
CA PRO A 217 5.70 4.79 -10.34
C PRO A 217 5.00 3.95 -11.43
N PHE A 218 3.99 3.20 -11.00
CA PHE A 218 3.02 2.54 -11.89
C PHE A 218 1.56 2.67 -11.40
N THR A 219 1.33 3.38 -10.29
CA THR A 219 0.00 3.68 -9.74
C THR A 219 -0.07 5.09 -9.19
N SER A 220 -1.28 5.59 -8.96
CA SER A 220 -1.50 6.90 -8.32
C SER A 220 -1.00 7.02 -6.87
N LYS A 221 -0.78 5.91 -6.15
CA LYS A 221 -0.37 5.92 -4.72
C LYS A 221 0.87 6.75 -4.42
N PHE A 222 1.77 6.88 -5.39
CA PHE A 222 3.02 7.63 -5.23
C PHE A 222 2.78 9.14 -5.19
N LEU A 223 1.67 9.60 -5.75
CA LEU A 223 1.34 11.03 -5.88
C LEU A 223 0.72 11.60 -4.60
N THR A 224 0.25 10.74 -3.70
CA THR A 224 -0.46 11.11 -2.47
C THR A 224 0.38 10.87 -1.21
N LEU A 225 1.68 10.61 -1.35
CA LEU A 225 2.60 10.53 -0.23
C LEU A 225 2.72 11.91 0.43
N LYS A 226 2.57 11.97 1.76
CA LYS A 226 2.82 13.19 2.54
C LYS A 226 4.27 13.66 2.43
N HIS A 227 5.19 12.71 2.45
CA HIS A 227 6.62 12.92 2.24
C HIS A 227 6.96 12.56 0.77
N PRO A 228 6.88 13.52 -0.17
CA PRO A 228 7.05 13.24 -1.58
C PRO A 228 8.47 12.77 -1.91
N VAL A 229 8.57 11.64 -2.59
CA VAL A 229 9.84 11.09 -3.08
C VAL A 229 10.14 11.60 -4.49
N ALA A 230 11.41 11.53 -4.91
CA ALA A 230 11.75 11.81 -6.30
C ALA A 230 11.06 10.79 -7.21
N MET A 231 10.57 11.26 -8.36
CA MET A 231 9.84 10.43 -9.31
C MET A 231 10.62 10.34 -10.61
N TYR A 232 10.88 9.11 -11.06
CA TYR A 232 11.36 8.85 -12.40
C TYR A 232 10.16 8.99 -13.36
N THR A 233 10.20 10.01 -14.23
CA THR A 233 9.08 10.36 -15.11
C THR A 233 9.23 9.71 -16.49
N GLY A 234 8.17 9.73 -17.30
CA GLY A 234 8.21 9.15 -18.67
C GLY A 234 8.31 7.63 -18.73
N ILE A 235 8.02 6.92 -17.63
CA ILE A 235 8.17 5.46 -17.54
C ILE A 235 7.15 4.75 -18.43
N ARG A 236 7.64 3.87 -19.30
CA ARG A 236 6.82 2.89 -20.00
C ARG A 236 7.12 1.48 -19.52
N TRP A 237 6.19 0.93 -18.74
CA TRP A 237 6.23 -0.47 -18.30
C TRP A 237 5.83 -1.40 -19.46
N LYS A 238 6.73 -2.30 -19.84
CA LYS A 238 6.52 -3.31 -20.89
C LYS A 238 6.51 -4.70 -20.27
N ASN A 239 5.56 -5.53 -20.68
CA ASN A 239 5.50 -6.92 -20.24
C ASN A 239 6.72 -7.68 -20.77
N SER A 240 7.38 -8.46 -19.91
CA SER A 240 8.58 -9.23 -20.25
C SER A 240 8.29 -10.58 -20.92
N LYS A 241 7.09 -10.79 -21.47
CA LYS A 241 6.74 -12.00 -22.22
C LYS A 241 7.84 -12.30 -23.24
N ARG A 242 8.47 -13.47 -23.10
CA ARG A 242 9.28 -14.05 -24.17
C ARG A 242 8.32 -14.58 -25.23
N GLU A 243 8.31 -13.96 -26.39
CA GLU A 243 7.70 -14.55 -27.57
C GLU A 243 8.58 -15.72 -28.02
N ILE A 244 8.04 -16.94 -27.99
CA ILE A 244 8.70 -18.08 -28.63
C ILE A 244 7.94 -18.33 -29.93
N LYS A 245 8.58 -18.05 -31.06
CA LYS A 245 8.07 -18.40 -32.38
C LYS A 245 8.56 -19.80 -32.73
N ILE A 246 7.63 -20.76 -32.79
CA ILE A 246 7.90 -22.11 -33.30
C ILE A 246 7.03 -22.30 -34.54
N LEU A 247 7.65 -22.55 -35.70
CA LEU A 247 6.96 -22.89 -36.95
C LEU A 247 5.82 -21.90 -37.29
N GLY A 248 6.08 -20.59 -37.17
CA GLY A 248 5.11 -19.54 -37.51
C GLY A 248 3.98 -19.33 -36.49
N LYS A 249 3.90 -20.12 -35.42
CA LYS A 249 2.94 -19.93 -34.32
C LYS A 249 3.63 -19.31 -33.10
N THR A 250 3.07 -18.22 -32.59
CA THR A 250 3.50 -17.59 -31.33
C THR A 250 2.94 -18.40 -30.16
N LEU A 251 3.82 -19.05 -29.40
CA LEU A 251 3.46 -19.74 -28.16
C LEU A 251 3.80 -18.86 -26.96
N TYR A 252 2.82 -18.69 -26.07
CA TYR A 252 3.04 -18.08 -24.76
C TYR A 252 3.11 -19.20 -23.72
N PRO A 253 4.17 -19.29 -22.89
CA PRO A 253 4.23 -20.27 -21.82
C PRO A 253 3.06 -20.05 -20.84
N ARG A 254 2.34 -21.13 -20.48
CA ARG A 254 1.17 -21.12 -19.57
C ARG A 254 1.50 -20.73 -18.12
N PHE A 255 2.78 -20.77 -17.74
CA PHE A 255 3.26 -20.30 -16.44
C PHE A 255 4.08 -19.03 -16.62
N ASN A 256 3.44 -17.88 -16.57
CA ASN A 256 4.18 -16.64 -16.44
C ASN A 256 3.35 -15.63 -15.66
N GLU A 257 3.69 -15.44 -14.38
CA GLU A 257 3.32 -14.21 -13.70
C GLU A 257 3.91 -13.07 -14.54
N SER A 258 3.04 -12.26 -15.16
CA SER A 258 3.46 -11.21 -16.07
C SER A 258 4.29 -10.17 -15.32
N LYS A 259 5.61 -10.26 -15.45
CA LYS A 259 6.55 -9.25 -15.00
C LYS A 259 6.59 -8.12 -16.04
N PHE A 260 6.68 -6.90 -15.54
CA PHE A 260 6.82 -5.68 -16.32
C PHE A 260 8.18 -5.07 -16.03
N LEU A 261 8.82 -4.53 -17.06
CA LEU A 261 10.12 -3.87 -17.01
C LEU A 261 10.01 -2.46 -17.61
N CYS A 262 10.86 -1.54 -17.18
CA CYS A 262 11.01 -0.22 -17.77
C CYS A 262 12.45 0.03 -18.23
N SER A 263 12.67 1.06 -19.06
CA SER A 263 14.03 1.58 -19.29
C SER A 263 14.55 2.23 -18.01
N THR A 264 15.88 2.20 -17.87
CA THR A 264 16.64 2.80 -16.77
C THR A 264 17.79 3.66 -17.31
N ASP A 265 17.76 4.10 -18.56
CA ASP A 265 18.96 4.69 -19.20
C ASP A 265 19.38 6.04 -18.60
N ASN A 266 18.43 6.82 -18.05
CA ASN A 266 18.66 8.15 -17.50
C ASN A 266 18.17 8.33 -16.05
N TRP A 267 18.04 7.26 -15.26
CA TRP A 267 17.56 7.38 -13.87
C TRP A 267 18.44 8.31 -13.02
N ARG A 268 19.76 8.34 -13.28
CA ARG A 268 20.73 9.16 -12.55
C ARG A 268 20.44 10.66 -12.64
N SER A 269 19.87 11.15 -13.73
CA SER A 269 19.53 12.58 -13.88
C SER A 269 18.42 13.02 -12.92
N HIS A 270 17.69 12.07 -12.33
CA HIS A 270 16.58 12.31 -11.40
C HIS A 270 17.01 12.23 -9.93
N LEU A 271 18.30 11.96 -9.65
CA LEU A 271 18.80 11.88 -8.27
C LEU A 271 18.85 13.23 -7.56
N LYS A 272 18.97 14.33 -8.31
CA LYS A 272 19.09 15.68 -7.72
C LYS A 272 17.85 16.10 -6.92
N SER A 273 16.69 15.51 -7.19
CA SER A 273 15.45 15.78 -6.45
C SER A 273 15.20 14.81 -5.29
N CYS A 274 16.10 13.85 -5.05
CA CYS A 274 15.97 12.93 -3.93
C CYS A 274 16.30 13.64 -2.61
N GLN A 275 15.35 13.61 -1.68
CA GLN A 275 15.50 14.12 -0.32
C GLN A 275 15.17 13.02 0.69
N SER A 276 15.67 13.17 1.91
CA SER A 276 15.31 12.34 3.06
C SER A 276 14.41 13.10 4.03
N TYR A 277 13.67 12.36 4.86
CA TYR A 277 12.77 12.92 5.87
C TYR A 277 13.03 12.24 7.22
N PRO A 278 14.07 12.67 7.97
CA PRO A 278 14.46 12.03 9.22
C PRO A 278 13.34 11.96 10.28
N GLU A 279 12.42 12.93 10.26
CA GLU A 279 11.28 13.03 11.17
C GLU A 279 10.10 12.10 10.81
N SER A 280 10.08 11.55 9.58
CA SER A 280 8.91 10.87 9.02
C SER A 280 8.46 9.65 9.82
N LEU A 281 9.39 8.89 10.40
CA LEU A 281 9.05 7.74 11.25
C LEU A 281 8.26 8.16 12.48
N SER A 282 8.76 9.17 13.20
CA SER A 282 8.10 9.69 14.40
C SER A 282 6.74 10.29 14.08
N GLU A 283 6.61 11.05 12.99
CA GLU A 283 5.36 11.64 12.54
C GLU A 283 4.32 10.56 12.18
N CYS A 284 4.74 9.53 11.42
CA CYS A 284 3.84 8.46 11.01
C CYS A 284 3.36 7.62 12.20
N ARG A 285 4.24 7.35 13.18
CA ARG A 285 3.88 6.68 14.44
C ARG A 285 2.92 7.52 15.27
N ASN A 286 3.22 8.80 15.45
CA ASN A 286 2.36 9.73 16.18
C ASN A 286 0.96 9.81 15.57
N ARG A 287 0.87 9.83 14.24
CA ARG A 287 -0.42 9.88 13.56
C ARG A 287 -1.23 8.58 13.71
N ASN A 288 -0.58 7.42 13.65
CA ASN A 288 -1.24 6.14 13.92
C ASN A 288 -1.68 6.01 15.37
N ASN A 289 -0.86 6.43 16.33
CA ASN A 289 -1.22 6.48 17.76
C ASN A 289 -2.41 7.41 18.01
N TRP A 290 -2.41 8.60 17.40
CA TRP A 290 -3.55 9.52 17.48
C TRP A 290 -4.84 8.88 16.96
N PHE A 291 -4.79 8.24 15.80
CA PHE A 291 -5.98 7.61 15.21
C PHE A 291 -6.45 6.41 16.02
N TYR A 292 -5.54 5.62 16.57
CA TYR A 292 -5.86 4.56 17.53
C TYR A 292 -6.65 5.09 18.73
N GLN A 293 -6.26 6.24 19.30
CA GLN A 293 -7.04 6.86 20.39
C GLN A 293 -8.44 7.28 19.93
N GLN A 294 -8.59 7.81 18.70
CA GLN A 294 -9.92 8.12 18.15
C GLN A 294 -10.79 6.86 18.04
N VAL A 295 -10.21 5.76 17.56
CA VAL A 295 -10.88 4.47 17.45
C VAL A 295 -11.31 3.95 18.82
N MET A 296 -10.43 3.98 19.83
CA MET A 296 -10.75 3.50 21.17
C MET A 296 -11.80 4.38 21.86
N ASN A 297 -11.77 5.70 21.66
CA ASN A 297 -12.82 6.61 22.14
C ASN A 297 -14.17 6.26 21.54
N HIS A 298 -14.23 6.12 20.21
CA HIS A 298 -15.46 5.79 19.50
C HIS A 298 -16.03 4.43 19.92
N LEU A 299 -15.18 3.42 20.10
CA LEU A 299 -15.60 2.09 20.53
C LEU A 299 -16.14 2.08 21.97
N ARG A 300 -15.61 2.93 22.86
CA ARG A 300 -16.10 3.10 24.24
C ARG A 300 -17.46 3.79 24.31
N GLU A 301 -17.75 4.73 23.42
CA GLU A 301 -19.06 5.39 23.36
C GLU A 301 -20.19 4.43 22.96
N LEU A 302 -19.84 3.31 22.32
CA LEU A 302 -20.76 2.24 21.91
C LEU A 302 -20.83 1.09 22.92
N SER A 303 -20.13 1.20 24.06
CA SER A 303 -20.10 0.18 25.11
C SER A 303 -20.89 0.51 26.34
#